data_AF-R9KBH8-F1
#
_entry.id   AF-R9KBH8-F1
#
_cell.length_a   1.000
_cell.length_b   1.000
_cell.length_c   1.000
_cell.angle_alpha   90.00
_cell.angle_beta   90.00
_cell.angle_gamma   90.00
#
_symmetry.space_group_name_H-M   'P 1'
#
loop_
_entity.id
_entity.type
_entity.pdbx_description
1 polymer ?
#
loop_
_entity_poly.entity_id
_entity_poly.type
_entity_poly.pdbx_seq_one_letter_code
_entity_poly.pdbx_strand_id
1 'polypeptide(L)'
;MEKDYIQLPPMPSDTPTELVAIVWIYVKMEEPEKVQILDFIRENVKPGTNEGEKEKLMELMEKSKLNPSPYVEEFYSLMQELIGTLIAQACEMSACIYQKYCIEEKSTKEISEAIHVPQDAVELMAQYYEKNMK
;
A
#
# COMPACT_ATOMS: atom_id res chain seq x y z
N MET A 1 -19.81 9.43 -32.59
CA MET A 1 -18.95 9.87 -31.47
C MET A 1 -17.68 9.04 -31.55
N GLU A 2 -16.55 9.68 -31.85
CA GLU A 2 -15.27 9.09 -31.48
C GLU A 2 -15.29 8.90 -29.96
N LYS A 3 -14.91 7.69 -29.51
CA LYS A 3 -14.77 7.44 -28.08
C LYS A 3 -13.45 8.06 -27.68
N ASP A 4 -13.49 9.16 -26.94
CA ASP A 4 -12.29 9.75 -26.34
C ASP A 4 -11.77 8.81 -25.25
N TYR A 5 -10.73 8.05 -25.58
CA TYR A 5 -10.07 7.15 -24.64
C TYR A 5 -9.03 7.93 -23.84
N ILE A 6 -9.11 7.82 -22.52
CA ILE A 6 -8.06 8.32 -21.63
C ILE A 6 -6.90 7.33 -21.69
N GLN A 7 -5.73 7.79 -22.14
CA GLN A 7 -4.49 7.02 -22.04
C GLN A 7 -3.89 7.27 -20.66
N LEU A 8 -3.67 6.20 -19.89
CA LEU A 8 -2.90 6.30 -18.66
C LEU A 8 -1.43 6.60 -19.01
N PRO A 9 -0.70 7.34 -18.16
CA PRO A 9 0.74 7.49 -18.33
C PRO A 9 1.42 6.11 -18.32
N PRO A 10 2.60 5.97 -18.94
CA PRO A 10 3.36 4.73 -18.87
C PRO A 10 3.58 4.31 -17.41
N MET A 11 3.19 3.09 -17.07
CA MET A 11 3.37 2.50 -15.74
C MET A 11 4.33 1.30 -15.80
N PRO A 12 5.09 1.01 -14.73
CA PRO A 12 5.88 -0.20 -14.63
C PRO A 12 5.06 -1.46 -14.89
N SER A 13 5.64 -2.46 -15.55
CA SER A 13 4.93 -3.70 -15.90
C SER A 13 4.51 -4.54 -14.70
N ASP A 14 5.19 -4.33 -13.57
CA ASP A 14 4.96 -4.97 -12.27
C ASP A 14 4.03 -4.16 -11.35
N THR A 15 3.38 -3.10 -11.87
CA THR A 15 2.41 -2.31 -11.11
C THR A 15 1.24 -3.20 -10.64
N PRO A 16 0.87 -3.19 -9.34
CA PRO A 16 -0.27 -3.95 -8.84
C PRO A 16 -1.56 -3.58 -9.59
N THR A 17 -2.36 -4.59 -9.92
CA THR A 17 -3.61 -4.39 -10.68
C THR A 17 -4.58 -3.50 -9.91
N GLU A 18 -4.60 -3.62 -8.59
CA GLU A 18 -5.40 -2.83 -7.67
C GLU A 18 -5.02 -1.35 -7.80
N LEU A 19 -3.72 -1.03 -7.88
CA LEU A 19 -3.24 0.35 -8.05
C LEU A 19 -3.68 0.93 -9.40
N VAL A 20 -3.62 0.13 -10.47
CA VAL A 20 -4.11 0.53 -11.80
C VAL A 20 -5.62 0.83 -11.75
N ALA A 21 -6.39 -0.04 -11.09
CA ALA A 21 -7.83 0.11 -10.93
C ALA A 21 -8.19 1.35 -10.08
N ILE A 22 -7.46 1.59 -8.99
CA ILE A 22 -7.58 2.77 -8.13
C ILE A 22 -7.40 4.06 -8.95
N VAL A 23 -6.33 4.13 -9.75
CA VAL A 23 -6.07 5.30 -10.62
C VAL A 23 -7.21 5.50 -11.62
N TRP A 24 -7.67 4.41 -12.23
CA TRP A 24 -8.77 4.47 -13.20
C TRP A 24 -10.09 4.95 -12.60
N ILE A 25 -10.45 4.45 -11.42
CA ILE A 25 -11.68 4.84 -10.72
C ILE A 25 -11.57 6.29 -10.25
N TYR A 26 -10.42 6.69 -9.71
CA TYR A 26 -10.18 8.06 -9.29
C TYR A 26 -10.38 9.07 -10.44
N VAL A 27 -9.91 8.74 -11.66
CA VAL A 27 -10.12 9.59 -12.85
C VAL A 27 -11.60 9.76 -13.20
N LYS A 28 -12.44 8.75 -12.93
CA LYS A 28 -13.89 8.76 -13.22
C LYS A 28 -14.75 9.45 -12.17
N MET A 29 -14.20 9.73 -10.99
CA MET A 29 -14.92 10.43 -9.92
C MET A 29 -15.19 11.89 -10.28
N GLU A 30 -16.21 12.45 -9.65
CA GLU A 30 -16.49 13.89 -9.71
C GLU A 30 -15.52 14.67 -8.80
N GLU A 31 -15.23 15.93 -9.13
CA GLU A 31 -14.27 16.74 -8.36
C GLU A 31 -14.57 16.84 -6.85
N PRO A 32 -15.82 16.98 -6.39
CA PRO A 32 -16.11 16.97 -4.95
C PRO A 32 -15.68 15.67 -4.25
N GLU A 33 -15.81 14.52 -4.92
CA GLU A 33 -15.43 13.21 -4.37
C GLU A 33 -13.91 13.08 -4.31
N LYS A 34 -13.22 13.51 -5.37
CA LYS A 34 -11.74 13.54 -5.41
C LYS A 34 -11.15 14.37 -4.27
N VAL A 35 -11.71 15.56 -4.02
CA VAL A 35 -11.26 16.46 -2.94
C VAL A 35 -11.46 15.79 -1.59
N GLN A 36 -12.64 15.20 -1.34
CA GLN A 36 -12.93 14.50 -0.09
C GLN A 36 -11.95 13.35 0.18
N ILE A 37 -11.66 12.53 -0.83
CA ILE A 37 -10.70 11.42 -0.70
C ILE A 37 -9.29 11.92 -0.44
N LEU A 38 -8.84 12.97 -1.15
CA LEU A 38 -7.51 13.53 -0.95
C LEU A 38 -7.35 14.15 0.43
N ASP A 39 -8.35 14.90 0.91
CA ASP A 39 -8.32 15.50 2.24
C ASP A 39 -8.32 14.41 3.31
N PHE A 40 -9.13 13.38 3.14
CA PHE A 40 -9.13 12.21 4.01
C PHE A 40 -7.75 11.52 4.08
N ILE A 41 -7.11 11.24 2.94
CA ILE A 41 -5.77 10.63 2.90
C ILE A 41 -4.75 11.54 3.60
N ARG A 42 -4.79 12.84 3.34
CA ARG A 42 -3.85 13.80 3.95
C ARG A 42 -4.03 13.94 5.45
N GLU A 43 -5.24 13.81 5.96
CA GLU A 43 -5.53 13.90 7.38
C GLU A 43 -5.12 12.62 8.13
N ASN A 44 -5.28 11.45 7.50
CA ASN A 44 -5.15 10.16 8.18
C ASN A 44 -3.87 9.37 7.85
N VAL A 45 -3.09 9.77 6.84
CA VAL A 45 -1.83 9.10 6.44
C VAL A 45 -0.58 9.92 6.83
N LYS A 46 -0.70 10.83 7.80
CA LYS A 46 0.48 11.53 8.33
C LYS A 46 1.35 10.56 9.14
N PRO A 47 2.69 10.61 9.01
CA PRO A 47 3.56 9.83 9.88
C PRO A 47 3.40 10.29 11.33
N GLY A 48 2.95 9.40 12.21
CA GLY A 48 2.69 9.67 13.63
C GLY A 48 1.25 9.48 14.12
N THR A 49 0.35 9.03 13.25
CA THR A 49 -1.06 8.72 13.55
C THR A 49 -1.20 7.59 14.58
N ASN A 50 -1.67 7.93 15.79
CA ASN A 50 -1.93 6.98 16.90
C ASN A 50 -3.13 6.06 16.58
N GLU A 51 -3.21 4.89 17.24
CA GLU A 51 -4.28 3.89 17.04
C GLU A 51 -5.72 4.47 17.10
N GLY A 52 -5.95 5.52 17.89
CA GLY A 52 -7.25 6.20 17.96
C GLY A 52 -7.68 6.93 16.68
N GLU A 53 -6.77 7.22 15.76
CA GLU A 53 -7.09 7.78 14.44
C GLU A 53 -7.54 6.69 13.44
N LYS A 54 -7.10 5.43 13.61
CA LYS A 54 -7.66 4.27 12.86
C LYS A 54 -9.11 3.98 13.27
N GLU A 55 -9.46 4.16 14.54
CA GLU A 55 -10.84 3.98 14.99
C GLU A 55 -11.74 5.14 14.51
N LYS A 56 -11.20 6.37 14.48
CA LYS A 56 -11.84 7.50 13.79
C LYS A 56 -11.99 7.27 12.28
N LEU A 57 -11.07 6.56 11.63
CA LEU A 57 -11.18 6.13 10.23
C LEU A 57 -12.46 5.32 10.04
N MET A 58 -12.66 4.28 10.86
CA MET A 58 -13.85 3.43 10.81
C MET A 58 -15.12 4.21 11.17
N GLU A 59 -15.07 5.11 12.16
CA GLU A 59 -16.22 5.91 12.55
C GLU A 59 -16.61 7.00 11.53
N LEU A 60 -15.65 7.68 10.90
CA LEU A 60 -15.93 8.69 9.86
C LEU A 60 -16.52 8.04 8.62
N MET A 61 -16.07 6.82 8.32
CA MET A 61 -16.63 5.97 7.28
C MET A 61 -18.06 5.52 7.57
N GLU A 62 -18.39 5.18 8.81
CA GLU A 62 -19.77 4.87 9.20
C GLU A 62 -20.69 6.10 9.29
N LYS A 63 -20.13 7.27 9.63
CA LYS A 63 -20.88 8.54 9.78
C LYS A 63 -21.13 9.24 8.45
N SER A 64 -20.31 9.01 7.43
CA SER A 64 -20.44 9.59 6.09
C SER A 64 -21.48 8.87 5.22
N LYS A 65 -22.57 8.33 5.80
CA LYS A 65 -23.78 7.84 5.12
C LYS A 65 -24.52 8.91 4.27
N LEU A 66 -23.81 9.70 3.47
CA LEU A 66 -24.23 9.93 2.11
C LEU A 66 -24.07 8.59 1.39
N ASN A 67 -25.06 8.16 0.60
CA ASN A 67 -24.89 7.02 -0.29
C ASN A 67 -23.63 7.28 -1.13
N PRO A 68 -22.49 6.63 -0.84
CA PRO A 68 -21.27 6.91 -1.59
C PRO A 68 -21.56 6.51 -3.02
N SER A 69 -21.08 7.28 -4.00
CA SER A 69 -21.23 6.83 -5.38
C SER A 69 -20.56 5.45 -5.51
N PRO A 70 -21.02 4.59 -6.44
CA PRO A 70 -20.40 3.29 -6.65
C PRO A 70 -18.88 3.36 -6.86
N TYR A 71 -18.37 4.48 -7.40
CA TYR A 71 -16.95 4.72 -7.55
C TYR A 71 -16.21 4.91 -6.23
N VAL A 72 -16.80 5.60 -5.25
CA VAL A 72 -16.20 5.78 -3.93
C VAL A 72 -16.15 4.46 -3.16
N GLU A 73 -17.20 3.64 -3.26
CA GLU A 73 -17.21 2.30 -2.65
C GLU A 73 -16.16 1.38 -3.28
N GLU A 74 -16.07 1.36 -4.63
CA GLU A 74 -15.11 0.55 -5.36
C GLU A 74 -13.66 0.99 -5.08
N PHE A 75 -13.40 2.31 -5.06
CA PHE A 75 -12.09 2.86 -4.70
C PHE A 75 -11.68 2.43 -3.29
N TYR A 76 -12.59 2.51 -2.33
CA TYR A 76 -12.30 2.10 -0.96
C TYR A 76 -11.98 0.61 -0.86
N SER A 77 -12.79 -0.25 -1.50
CA SER A 77 -12.56 -1.70 -1.52
C SER A 77 -11.17 -2.04 -2.08
N LEU A 78 -10.79 -1.44 -3.21
CA LEU A 78 -9.49 -1.68 -3.84
C LEU A 78 -8.33 -1.14 -3.01
N MET A 79 -8.51 0.00 -2.35
CA MET A 79 -7.50 0.53 -1.41
C MET A 79 -7.29 -0.42 -0.23
N GLN A 80 -8.35 -1.00 0.33
CA GLN A 80 -8.24 -1.99 1.39
C GLN A 80 -7.50 -3.24 0.92
N GLU A 81 -7.83 -3.74 -0.28
CA GLU A 81 -7.19 -4.91 -0.87
C GLU A 81 -5.69 -4.67 -1.14
N LEU A 82 -5.35 -3.50 -1.70
CA LEU A 82 -3.96 -3.10 -1.92
C LEU A 82 -3.19 -3.03 -0.60
N ILE A 83 -3.72 -2.36 0.41
CA ILE A 83 -3.07 -2.25 1.73
C ILE A 83 -2.90 -3.63 2.37
N GLY A 84 -3.93 -4.47 2.32
CA GLY A 84 -3.87 -5.84 2.85
C GLY A 84 -2.78 -6.68 2.16
N THR A 85 -2.70 -6.58 0.84
CA THR A 85 -1.69 -7.27 0.03
C THR A 85 -0.28 -6.77 0.37
N LEU A 86 -0.07 -5.46 0.46
CA LEU A 86 1.22 -4.88 0.83
C LEU A 86 1.67 -5.29 2.23
N ILE A 87 0.74 -5.33 3.21
CA ILE A 87 1.04 -5.80 4.57
C ILE A 87 1.44 -7.28 4.54
N ALA A 88 0.69 -8.13 3.84
CA ALA A 88 1.00 -9.56 3.72
C ALA A 88 2.38 -9.79 3.10
N GLN A 89 2.67 -9.12 1.98
CA GLN A 89 3.97 -9.19 1.30
C GLN A 89 5.11 -8.71 2.20
N ALA A 90 4.92 -7.61 2.93
CA ALA A 90 5.92 -7.11 3.88
C ALA A 90 6.17 -8.12 5.02
N CYS A 91 5.12 -8.73 5.56
CA CYS A 91 5.22 -9.78 6.57
C CYS A 91 5.99 -11.00 6.03
N GLU A 92 5.63 -11.51 4.86
CA GLU A 92 6.32 -12.64 4.23
C GLU A 92 7.80 -12.35 3.98
N MET A 93 8.10 -11.18 3.41
CA MET A 93 9.48 -10.73 3.16
C MET A 93 10.27 -10.64 4.46
N SER A 94 9.70 -10.03 5.49
CA SER A 94 10.34 -9.88 6.80
C SER A 94 10.63 -11.24 7.45
N ALA A 95 9.66 -12.16 7.43
CA ALA A 95 9.83 -13.51 7.99
C ALA A 95 10.91 -14.29 7.22
N CYS A 96 10.92 -14.17 5.89
CA CYS A 96 11.91 -14.82 5.04
C CYS A 96 13.33 -14.31 5.32
N ILE A 97 13.52 -12.98 5.37
CA ILE A 97 14.82 -12.37 5.66
C ILE A 97 15.25 -12.73 7.08
N TYR A 98 14.34 -12.64 8.06
CA TYR A 98 14.64 -13.03 9.44
C TYR A 98 15.13 -14.48 9.55
N GLN A 99 14.43 -15.43 8.94
CA GLN A 99 14.82 -16.83 8.93
C GLN A 99 16.21 -17.02 8.31
N LYS A 100 16.46 -16.42 7.14
CA LYS A 100 17.75 -16.59 6.44
C LYS A 100 18.91 -15.87 7.14
N TYR A 101 18.67 -14.66 7.65
CA TYR A 101 19.72 -13.84 8.26
C TYR A 101 19.99 -14.23 9.71
N CYS A 102 18.95 -14.30 10.54
CA CYS A 102 19.11 -14.48 11.98
C CYS A 102 19.21 -15.95 12.41
N ILE A 103 18.59 -16.88 11.67
CA ILE A 103 18.56 -18.31 12.04
C ILE A 103 19.56 -19.13 11.22
N GLU A 104 19.60 -18.92 9.90
CA GLU A 104 20.52 -19.62 9.00
C GLU A 104 21.89 -18.92 8.85
N GLU A 105 22.06 -17.73 9.44
CA GLU A 105 23.31 -16.94 9.44
C GLU A 105 23.88 -16.66 8.04
N LYS A 106 23.01 -16.53 7.02
CA LYS A 106 23.41 -16.20 5.65
C LYS A 106 23.78 -14.74 5.51
N SER A 107 24.74 -14.45 4.62
CA SER A 107 25.08 -13.07 4.27
C SER A 107 23.94 -12.37 3.51
N THR A 108 23.86 -11.05 3.61
CA THR A 108 22.87 -10.24 2.88
C THR A 108 22.93 -10.44 1.37
N LYS A 109 24.14 -10.69 0.83
CA LYS A 109 24.37 -11.03 -0.57
C LYS A 109 23.72 -12.37 -0.96
N GLU A 110 23.95 -13.43 -0.19
CA GLU A 110 23.35 -14.75 -0.45
C GLU A 110 21.81 -14.70 -0.39
N ILE A 111 21.27 -13.91 0.54
CA ILE A 111 19.83 -13.71 0.66
C ILE A 111 19.29 -12.99 -0.57
N SER A 112 19.90 -11.86 -0.95
CA SER A 112 19.55 -11.06 -2.13
C SER A 112 19.50 -11.90 -3.41
N GLU A 113 20.53 -12.72 -3.63
CA GLU A 113 20.59 -13.63 -4.79
C GLU A 113 19.49 -14.71 -4.74
N ALA A 114 19.17 -15.24 -3.56
CA ALA A 114 18.21 -16.33 -3.39
C ALA A 114 16.75 -15.89 -3.55
N ILE A 115 16.41 -14.66 -3.16
CA ILE A 115 15.02 -14.16 -3.23
C ILE A 115 14.82 -13.08 -4.30
N HIS A 116 15.87 -12.78 -5.09
CA HIS A 116 15.86 -11.80 -6.18
C HIS A 116 15.41 -10.39 -5.75
N VAL A 117 15.80 -9.99 -4.53
CA VAL A 117 15.54 -8.66 -3.99
C VAL A 117 16.85 -7.87 -3.97
N PRO A 118 16.84 -6.55 -4.26
CA PRO A 118 18.02 -5.70 -4.13
C PRO A 118 18.73 -5.86 -2.78
N GLN A 119 20.07 -5.94 -2.80
CA GLN A 119 20.86 -6.22 -1.61
C GLN A 119 20.70 -5.14 -0.53
N ASP A 120 20.57 -3.88 -0.93
CA ASP A 120 20.32 -2.74 -0.05
C ASP A 120 19.01 -2.86 0.74
N ALA A 121 17.95 -3.41 0.13
CA ALA A 121 16.70 -3.69 0.83
C ALA A 121 16.86 -4.81 1.88
N VAL A 122 17.66 -5.84 1.58
CA VAL A 122 17.99 -6.90 2.55
C VAL A 122 18.84 -6.33 3.69
N GLU A 123 19.81 -5.48 3.39
CA GLU A 123 20.67 -4.82 4.37
C GLU A 123 19.87 -3.93 5.34
N LEU A 124 18.89 -3.19 4.83
CA LEU A 124 18.00 -2.38 5.66
C LEU A 124 17.26 -3.24 6.71
N MET A 125 16.73 -4.39 6.30
CA MET A 125 16.02 -5.32 7.19
C MET A 125 16.98 -6.00 8.18
N ALA A 126 18.18 -6.39 7.73
CA ALA A 126 19.21 -6.94 8.59
C ALA A 126 19.62 -5.96 9.70
N GLN A 127 19.86 -4.70 9.36
CA GLN A 127 20.16 -3.64 10.33
C GLN A 127 19.06 -3.45 11.36
N TYR A 128 17.79 -3.57 10.95
CA TYR A 128 16.66 -3.54 11.88
C TYR A 128 16.73 -4.69 12.90
N TYR A 129 16.99 -5.92 12.46
CA TYR A 129 17.09 -7.07 13.37
C TYR A 129 18.29 -6.96 14.31
N GLU A 130 19.45 -6.52 13.82
CA GLU A 130 20.64 -6.32 14.65
C GLU A 130 20.43 -5.30 15.76
N LYS A 131 19.67 -4.25 15.48
CA LYS A 131 19.39 -3.18 16.44
C LYS A 131 18.36 -3.56 17.50
N ASN A 132 17.34 -4.36 17.13
CA ASN A 132 16.17 -4.59 17.96
C ASN A 132 16.11 -6.00 18.59
N MET A 133 17.01 -6.91 18.20
CA MET A 133 17.05 -8.28 18.73
C MET A 133 18.27 -8.59 19.60
N LYS A 134 19.10 -7.58 19.87
CA LYS A 134 20.11 -7.57 20.94
C LYS A 134 19.54 -6.90 22.18
#